data_AF-A0A7J6QAS7-F1
#
_entry.id   AF-A0A7J6QAS7-F1
#
_cell.length_a   1.000
_cell.length_b   1.000
_cell.length_c   1.000
_cell.angle_alpha   90.00
_cell.angle_beta   90.00
_cell.angle_gamma   90.00
#
_symmetry.space_group_name_H-M   'P 1'
#
loop_
_entity.id
_entity.type
_entity.pdbx_description
1 polymer ?
#
loop_
_entity_poly.entity_id
_entity_poly.type
_entity_poly.pdbx_seq_one_letter_code
_entity_poly.pdbx_strand_id
1 'polypeptide(L)'
;MGKKKGQPSSKNNMGGALIASTQRRRMQHATASKVGLHTTEFGGNKTTAMEGSVLERNDLEEFMKLAEESHREFETQRYAQLVDVDSHVLVRGEAAEHEKPQIDIDVRIPRRPHWTPGISAEKLADMEMDNFLSWRKTLADYEEQQGYILTPFEKNLDFWRQLWRTVERSDVIFQILDARDPLFYYCGDLTKYVEEVAEAQGRSKHSVVLMNKSDFVPKEIRDEWRKYFEEEH
;
A
#
# COMPACT_ATOMS: atom_id res chain seq x y z
N MET A 1 -63.98 -4.19 35.01
CA MET A 1 -62.82 -5.10 35.15
C MET A 1 -62.39 -5.57 33.77
N GLY A 2 -61.10 -5.45 33.39
CA GLY A 2 -60.53 -6.31 32.34
C GLY A 2 -59.89 -5.69 31.08
N LYS A 3 -58.74 -5.03 31.26
CA LYS A 3 -57.50 -5.01 30.42
C LYS A 3 -57.56 -4.65 28.90
N LYS A 4 -56.95 -3.48 28.60
CA LYS A 4 -56.48 -2.99 27.28
C LYS A 4 -55.48 -3.97 26.62
N LYS A 5 -55.66 -4.26 25.32
CA LYS A 5 -54.62 -4.85 24.44
C LYS A 5 -53.67 -3.75 23.96
N GLY A 6 -52.38 -3.89 24.26
CA GLY A 6 -51.32 -3.01 23.76
C GLY A 6 -50.95 -3.32 22.30
N GLN A 7 -50.71 -2.27 21.52
CA GLN A 7 -50.04 -2.34 20.23
C GLN A 7 -48.56 -2.75 20.44
N PRO A 8 -47.95 -3.56 19.56
CA PRO A 8 -46.51 -3.71 19.55
C PRO A 8 -45.86 -2.43 19.01
N SER A 9 -44.99 -1.83 19.80
CA SER A 9 -44.19 -0.67 19.41
C SER A 9 -43.20 -1.04 18.30
N SER A 10 -43.16 -0.22 17.25
CA SER A 10 -42.13 -0.23 16.22
C SER A 10 -40.78 0.07 16.87
N LYS A 11 -39.99 -0.97 17.15
CA LYS A 11 -38.57 -0.80 17.45
C LYS A 11 -37.86 -0.47 16.13
N ASN A 12 -37.57 0.81 15.92
CA ASN A 12 -36.59 1.27 14.95
C ASN A 12 -35.24 0.65 15.27
N ASN A 13 -34.94 -0.49 14.64
CA ASN A 13 -33.69 -1.21 14.84
C ASN A 13 -32.63 -0.64 13.88
N MET A 14 -32.12 0.56 14.22
CA MET A 14 -31.02 1.23 13.51
C MET A 14 -29.80 0.32 13.30
N GLY A 15 -29.58 -0.65 14.20
CA GLY A 15 -28.51 -1.65 14.07
C GLY A 15 -28.68 -2.57 12.86
N GLY A 16 -29.91 -2.95 12.51
CA GLY A 16 -30.17 -3.80 11.34
C GLY A 16 -29.91 -3.09 10.00
N ALA A 17 -30.16 -1.78 9.96
CA ALA A 17 -29.90 -0.96 8.78
C ALA A 17 -28.40 -0.75 8.52
N LEU A 18 -27.59 -0.64 9.58
CA LEU A 18 -26.13 -0.54 9.49
C LEU A 18 -25.48 -1.86 9.06
N ILE A 19 -25.98 -3.00 9.53
CA ILE A 19 -25.51 -4.32 9.08
C ILE A 19 -25.87 -4.53 7.60
N ALA A 20 -27.10 -4.17 7.20
CA ALA A 20 -27.54 -4.29 5.81
C ALA A 20 -26.81 -3.34 4.84
N SER A 21 -26.42 -2.13 5.27
CA SER A 21 -25.63 -1.21 4.43
C SER A 21 -24.18 -1.65 4.29
N THR A 22 -23.58 -2.17 5.37
CA THR A 22 -22.21 -2.72 5.37
C THR A 22 -22.11 -3.95 4.47
N GLN A 23 -23.13 -4.83 4.50
CA GLN A 23 -23.15 -6.04 3.68
C GLN A 23 -23.37 -5.74 2.18
N ARG A 24 -24.15 -4.69 1.85
CA ARG A 24 -24.27 -4.20 0.47
C ARG A 24 -22.99 -3.55 -0.05
N ARG A 25 -22.27 -2.79 0.77
CA ARG A 25 -20.95 -2.24 0.41
C ARG A 25 -19.94 -3.37 0.13
N ARG A 26 -19.91 -4.42 0.97
CA ARG A 26 -19.08 -5.61 0.74
C ARG A 26 -19.41 -6.31 -0.59
N MET A 27 -20.69 -6.45 -0.96
CA MET A 27 -21.09 -7.06 -2.22
C MET A 27 -20.79 -6.18 -3.46
N GLN A 28 -20.82 -4.85 -3.33
CA GLN A 28 -20.41 -3.93 -4.40
C GLN A 28 -18.89 -3.94 -4.61
N HIS A 29 -18.09 -4.02 -3.54
CA HIS A 29 -16.63 -4.19 -3.66
C HIS A 29 -16.24 -5.59 -4.19
N ALA A 30 -17.01 -6.64 -3.87
CA ALA A 30 -16.79 -7.98 -4.40
C ALA A 30 -17.18 -8.15 -5.88
N THR A 31 -18.02 -7.27 -6.42
CA THR A 31 -18.36 -7.27 -7.85
C THR A 31 -17.46 -6.32 -8.65
N ALA A 32 -16.92 -5.26 -8.04
CA ALA A 32 -15.91 -4.39 -8.65
C ALA A 32 -14.54 -5.08 -8.84
N SER A 33 -14.19 -6.06 -8.00
CA SER A 33 -12.97 -6.87 -8.15
C SER A 33 -13.00 -7.85 -9.34
N LYS A 34 -14.12 -7.97 -10.06
CA LYS A 34 -14.23 -8.80 -11.27
C LYS A 34 -13.82 -8.07 -12.56
N VAL A 35 -13.57 -6.76 -12.50
CA VAL A 35 -13.10 -5.95 -13.63
C VAL A 35 -11.66 -5.50 -13.36
N GLY A 36 -10.75 -6.47 -13.38
CA GLY A 36 -9.35 -6.24 -13.12
C GLY A 36 -8.52 -7.43 -13.61
N LEU A 37 -8.63 -7.75 -14.90
CA LEU A 37 -7.64 -8.62 -15.53
C LEU A 37 -6.28 -7.91 -15.44
N HIS A 38 -5.44 -8.36 -14.52
CA HIS A 38 -4.03 -8.01 -14.48
C HIS A 38 -3.35 -8.70 -15.67
N THR A 39 -2.46 -8.00 -16.39
CA THR A 39 -1.89 -8.42 -17.69
C THR A 39 -0.86 -9.56 -17.60
N THR A 40 -0.98 -10.47 -16.63
CA THR A 40 -0.03 -11.58 -16.44
C THR A 40 -0.72 -12.93 -16.20
N GLU A 41 -1.85 -13.18 -16.85
CA GLU A 41 -2.43 -14.53 -16.92
C GLU A 41 -1.83 -15.29 -18.12
N PHE A 42 -0.63 -15.86 -17.92
CA PHE A 42 -0.11 -16.90 -18.80
C PHE A 42 0.12 -18.17 -17.97
N GLY A 43 -0.80 -19.13 -18.13
CA GLY A 43 -0.58 -20.57 -17.93
C GLY A 43 -0.17 -21.05 -16.54
N GLY A 44 -1.15 -21.52 -15.76
CA GLY A 44 -0.91 -22.42 -14.64
C GLY A 44 -2.02 -22.35 -13.58
N ASN A 45 -2.77 -23.43 -13.42
CA ASN A 45 -3.79 -23.59 -12.37
C ASN A 45 -3.23 -23.30 -10.97
N LYS A 46 -3.46 -22.08 -10.45
CA LYS A 46 -3.46 -21.74 -9.03
C LYS A 46 -4.62 -20.77 -8.76
N THR A 47 -5.83 -21.32 -8.75
CA THR A 47 -7.03 -20.60 -8.30
C THR A 47 -7.12 -20.59 -6.78
N THR A 48 -6.16 -19.95 -6.09
CA THR A 48 -6.34 -19.58 -4.69
C THR A 48 -5.48 -18.36 -4.35
N ALA A 49 -6.15 -17.27 -3.99
CA ALA A 49 -5.65 -16.13 -3.22
C ALA A 49 -4.41 -15.41 -3.76
N MET A 50 -4.59 -14.60 -4.81
CA MET A 50 -3.88 -13.32 -4.83
C MET A 50 -4.65 -12.41 -3.88
N GLU A 51 -4.23 -12.37 -2.60
CA GLU A 51 -4.77 -11.39 -1.64
C GLU A 51 -4.66 -10.01 -2.30
N GLY A 52 -5.77 -9.28 -2.38
CA GLY A 52 -5.80 -7.96 -3.02
C GLY A 52 -4.90 -6.95 -2.32
N SER A 53 -4.94 -5.70 -2.78
CA SER A 53 -4.27 -4.60 -2.09
C SER A 53 -4.75 -4.49 -0.63
N VAL A 54 -3.82 -4.41 0.32
CA VAL A 54 -4.09 -4.31 1.76
C VAL A 54 -3.36 -3.10 2.32
N LEU A 55 -4.08 -1.97 2.36
CA LEU A 55 -3.58 -0.72 2.93
C LEU A 55 -3.73 -0.67 4.46
N GLU A 56 -4.74 -1.35 5.01
CA GLU A 56 -4.97 -1.37 6.47
C GLU A 56 -5.13 -2.79 7.00
N ARG A 57 -4.39 -3.09 8.07
CA ARG A 57 -4.50 -4.27 8.93
C ARG A 57 -4.39 -3.79 10.37
N ASN A 58 -5.17 -4.41 11.27
CA ASN A 58 -5.03 -4.20 12.71
C ASN A 58 -3.71 -4.82 13.19
N ASP A 59 -3.05 -4.19 14.16
CA ASP A 59 -1.73 -4.61 14.67
C ASP A 59 -1.68 -6.09 15.11
N LEU A 60 -2.79 -6.63 15.64
CA LEU A 60 -2.90 -8.03 16.04
C LEU A 60 -2.95 -8.98 14.84
N GLU A 61 -3.72 -8.65 13.80
CA GLU A 61 -3.78 -9.44 12.57
C GLU A 61 -2.45 -9.40 11.83
N GLU A 62 -1.78 -8.26 11.87
CA GLU A 62 -0.44 -8.05 11.34
C GLU A 62 0.60 -8.90 12.08
N PHE A 63 0.55 -8.93 13.41
CA PHE A 63 1.41 -9.77 14.25
C PHE A 63 1.17 -11.27 14.02
N MET A 64 -0.10 -11.71 13.96
CA MET A 64 -0.44 -13.10 13.72
C MET A 64 0.01 -13.56 12.32
N LYS A 65 -0.20 -12.73 11.29
CA LYS A 65 0.25 -13.03 9.93
C LYS A 65 1.77 -13.06 9.84
N LEU A 66 2.45 -12.15 10.51
CA LEU A 66 3.92 -12.13 10.58
C LEU A 66 4.46 -13.41 11.23
N ALA A 67 3.83 -13.90 12.28
CA ALA A 67 4.20 -15.15 12.94
C ALA A 67 3.98 -16.36 12.02
N GLU A 68 2.86 -16.40 11.29
CA GLU A 68 2.55 -17.45 10.31
C GLU A 68 3.51 -17.41 9.11
N GLU A 69 3.78 -16.22 8.55
CA GLU A 69 4.64 -16.00 7.39
C GLU A 69 6.13 -16.23 7.68
N SER A 70 6.58 -15.99 8.91
CA SER A 70 7.97 -16.22 9.31
C SER A 70 8.26 -17.66 9.75
N HIS A 71 7.26 -18.55 9.72
CA HIS A 71 7.36 -19.92 10.26
C HIS A 71 7.99 -19.99 11.67
N ARG A 72 7.83 -18.92 12.47
CA ARG A 72 8.34 -18.87 13.84
C ARG A 72 7.26 -19.35 14.79
N GLU A 73 7.44 -20.55 15.33
CA GLU A 73 6.68 -21.02 16.47
C GLU A 73 7.08 -20.19 17.71
N PHE A 74 6.26 -19.19 18.06
CA PHE A 74 6.40 -18.50 19.34
C PHE A 74 5.67 -19.30 20.42
N GLU A 75 6.42 -19.95 21.32
CA GLU A 75 5.86 -20.42 22.57
C GLU A 75 5.38 -19.21 23.38
N THR A 76 4.06 -19.07 23.49
CA THR A 76 3.44 -17.98 24.23
C THR A 76 3.70 -18.18 25.73
N GLN A 77 4.80 -17.62 26.24
CA GLN A 77 4.91 -17.37 27.67
C GLN A 77 3.85 -16.33 28.02
N ARG A 78 2.85 -16.77 28.80
CA ARG A 78 1.63 -16.03 29.16
C ARG A 78 1.88 -14.79 30.04
N TYR A 79 2.71 -13.86 29.59
CA TYR A 79 2.92 -12.55 30.21
C TYR A 79 3.23 -11.50 29.15
N ALA A 80 2.38 -11.37 28.13
CA ALA A 80 2.31 -10.12 27.37
C ALA A 80 1.26 -9.23 28.06
N GLN A 81 1.72 -8.20 28.77
CA GLN A 81 0.85 -7.17 29.30
C GLN A 81 0.42 -6.32 28.10
N LEU A 82 -0.86 -6.42 27.73
CA LEU A 82 -1.47 -5.52 26.74
C LEU A 82 -1.36 -4.09 27.28
N VAL A 83 -0.46 -3.31 26.70
CA VAL A 83 -0.49 -1.86 26.83
C VAL A 83 -1.49 -1.39 25.80
N ASP A 84 -2.65 -0.95 26.30
CA ASP A 84 -3.66 -0.24 25.51
C ASP A 84 -3.02 1.08 25.07
N VAL A 85 -2.43 1.10 23.88
CA VAL A 85 -2.02 2.35 23.26
C VAL A 85 -3.30 2.94 22.70
N ASP A 86 -3.89 3.86 23.48
CA ASP A 86 -5.06 4.63 23.09
C ASP A 86 -4.92 5.00 21.60
N SER A 87 -5.78 4.43 20.75
CA SER A 87 -5.94 4.89 19.38
C SER A 87 -6.48 6.32 19.44
N HIS A 88 -5.57 7.29 19.53
CA HIS A 88 -5.92 8.69 19.53
C HIS A 88 -6.52 9.00 18.16
N VAL A 89 -7.85 8.96 18.07
CA VAL A 89 -8.57 9.65 16.99
C VAL A 89 -8.29 11.12 17.22
N LEU A 90 -7.24 11.64 16.56
CA LEU A 90 -6.96 13.06 16.53
C LEU A 90 -8.11 13.74 15.80
N VAL A 91 -9.06 14.25 16.59
CA VAL A 91 -10.06 15.21 16.13
C VAL A 91 -9.27 16.38 15.54
N ARG A 92 -9.45 16.59 14.24
CA ARG A 92 -8.78 17.62 13.45
C ARG A 92 -9.08 18.99 14.06
N GLY A 93 -8.18 19.45 14.93
CA GLY A 93 -8.09 20.84 15.35
C GLY A 93 -7.84 21.70 14.12
N GLU A 94 -8.37 22.92 14.17
CA GLU A 94 -8.39 23.90 13.09
C GLU A 94 -7.05 23.98 12.34
N ALA A 95 -7.14 24.09 11.02
CA ALA A 95 -6.01 24.15 10.10
C ALA A 95 -5.16 25.40 10.36
N ALA A 96 -4.29 25.33 11.38
CA ALA A 96 -3.11 26.16 11.45
C ALA A 96 -2.24 25.78 10.24
N GLU A 97 -1.81 26.79 9.49
CA GLU A 97 -0.78 26.69 8.47
C GLU A 97 0.49 26.13 9.12
N HIS A 98 0.56 24.80 9.22
CA HIS A 98 1.82 24.14 9.47
C HIS A 98 2.62 24.36 8.19
N GLU A 99 3.63 25.23 8.25
CA GLU A 99 4.72 25.23 7.28
C GLU A 99 5.05 23.77 7.02
N LYS A 100 4.90 23.29 5.77
CA LYS A 100 5.22 21.91 5.43
C LYS A 100 6.66 21.69 5.90
N PRO A 101 6.90 20.93 6.99
CA PRO A 101 8.26 20.73 7.43
C PRO A 101 8.99 20.09 6.25
N GLN A 102 10.20 20.55 5.96
CA GLN A 102 10.99 19.97 4.88
C GLN A 102 11.30 18.52 5.28
N ILE A 103 10.49 17.59 4.78
CA ILE A 103 10.60 16.16 5.09
C ILE A 103 11.83 15.65 4.34
N ASP A 104 13.00 15.69 4.99
CA ASP A 104 14.24 15.10 4.49
C ASP A 104 14.30 13.60 4.84
N ILE A 105 13.18 12.90 4.61
CA ILE A 105 13.09 11.46 4.83
C ILE A 105 13.14 10.80 3.45
N ASP A 106 14.28 10.22 3.12
CA ASP A 106 14.47 9.34 1.94
C ASP A 106 13.77 8.00 2.21
N VAL A 107 12.43 8.01 2.26
CA VAL A 107 11.62 6.80 2.40
C VAL A 107 11.71 6.00 1.10
N ARG A 108 12.69 5.10 1.04
CA ARG A 108 12.90 4.25 -0.15
C ARG A 108 11.88 3.15 -0.23
N ILE A 109 11.50 2.78 -1.46
CA ILE A 109 10.72 1.56 -1.73
C ILE A 109 11.61 0.32 -1.54
N PRO A 110 11.06 -0.82 -1.08
CA PRO A 110 11.86 -2.00 -0.79
C PRO A 110 12.51 -2.52 -2.08
N ARG A 111 13.83 -2.59 -2.09
CA ARG A 111 14.61 -3.18 -3.19
C ARG A 111 14.49 -4.70 -3.15
N ARG A 112 14.46 -5.35 -4.31
CA ARG A 112 14.54 -6.81 -4.33
C ARG A 112 15.94 -7.25 -3.89
N PRO A 113 16.08 -8.20 -2.95
CA PRO A 113 17.39 -8.73 -2.60
C PRO A 113 18.04 -9.41 -3.81
N HIS A 114 19.37 -9.22 -3.96
CA HIS A 114 20.12 -9.88 -5.01
C HIS A 114 20.01 -11.40 -4.88
N TRP A 115 19.71 -12.07 -5.99
CA TRP A 115 19.62 -13.52 -6.07
C TRP A 115 20.56 -14.05 -7.14
N THR A 116 21.12 -15.23 -6.90
CA THR A 116 22.02 -15.89 -7.84
C THR A 116 21.32 -17.08 -8.51
N PRO A 117 21.59 -17.36 -9.80
CA PRO A 117 21.10 -18.57 -10.45
C PRO A 117 21.61 -19.81 -9.71
N GLY A 118 20.71 -20.53 -9.02
CA GLY A 118 21.05 -21.70 -8.21
C GLY A 118 20.40 -21.71 -6.81
N ILE A 119 19.84 -20.59 -6.35
CA ILE A 119 19.05 -20.55 -5.12
C ILE A 119 17.71 -21.30 -5.30
N SER A 120 17.24 -21.98 -4.24
CA SER A 120 15.91 -22.59 -4.25
C SER A 120 14.82 -21.51 -4.20
N ALA A 121 13.66 -21.79 -4.80
CA ALA A 121 12.54 -20.87 -4.80
C ALA A 121 12.05 -20.53 -3.38
N GLU A 122 12.09 -21.50 -2.47
CA GLU A 122 11.75 -21.33 -1.06
C GLU A 122 12.74 -20.38 -0.38
N LYS A 123 14.05 -20.60 -0.56
CA LYS A 123 15.06 -19.75 0.07
C LYS A 123 15.01 -18.31 -0.43
N LEU A 124 14.70 -18.11 -1.71
CA LEU A 124 14.48 -16.78 -2.27
C LEU A 124 13.24 -16.11 -1.67
N ALA A 125 12.15 -16.86 -1.48
CA ALA A 125 10.94 -16.34 -0.85
C ALA A 125 11.19 -15.89 0.60
N ASP A 126 11.97 -16.65 1.36
CA ASP A 126 12.39 -16.28 2.72
C ASP A 126 13.23 -15.00 2.73
N MET A 127 14.21 -14.89 1.82
CA MET A 127 15.04 -13.69 1.70
C MET A 127 14.22 -12.45 1.31
N GLU A 128 13.26 -12.60 0.40
CA GLU A 128 12.33 -11.54 0.02
C GLU A 128 11.46 -11.12 1.21
N MET A 129 10.99 -12.07 2.02
CA MET A 129 10.22 -11.81 3.22
C MET A 129 11.05 -11.07 4.27
N ASP A 130 12.22 -11.58 4.63
CA ASP A 130 13.12 -10.98 5.63
C ASP A 130 13.47 -9.52 5.25
N ASN A 131 13.79 -9.29 3.98
CA ASN A 131 14.08 -7.95 3.46
C ASN A 131 12.87 -7.01 3.58
N PHE A 132 11.67 -7.49 3.25
CA PHE A 132 10.44 -6.71 3.36
C PHE A 132 10.10 -6.36 4.82
N LEU A 133 10.30 -7.30 5.75
CA LEU A 133 10.08 -7.05 7.18
C LEU A 133 11.10 -6.07 7.76
N SER A 134 12.36 -6.18 7.35
CA SER A 134 13.39 -5.20 7.72
C SER A 134 13.02 -3.81 7.24
N TRP A 135 12.56 -3.68 5.98
CA TRP A 135 12.10 -2.41 5.43
C TRP A 135 10.90 -1.83 6.22
N ARG A 136 9.89 -2.65 6.55
CA ARG A 136 8.74 -2.21 7.36
C ARG A 136 9.15 -1.75 8.76
N LYS A 137 10.11 -2.43 9.37
CA LYS A 137 10.66 -2.01 10.66
C LYS A 137 11.29 -0.62 10.55
N THR A 138 12.07 -0.37 9.50
CA THR A 138 12.64 0.95 9.24
C THR A 138 11.56 2.03 9.10
N LEU A 139 10.43 1.74 8.45
CA LEU A 139 9.30 2.68 8.39
C LEU A 139 8.69 2.96 9.75
N ALA A 140 8.47 1.93 10.58
CA ALA A 140 7.93 2.09 11.92
C ALA A 140 8.89 2.92 12.82
N ASP A 141 10.19 2.66 12.73
CA ASP A 141 11.21 3.44 13.43
C ASP A 141 11.17 4.92 13.01
N TYR A 142 10.91 5.21 11.72
CA TYR A 142 10.75 6.57 11.21
C TYR A 142 9.48 7.26 11.73
N GLU A 143 8.34 6.56 11.77
CA GLU A 143 7.09 7.09 12.33
C GLU A 143 7.25 7.46 13.81
N GLU A 144 7.90 6.59 14.60
CA GLU A 144 8.14 6.83 16.02
C GLU A 144 9.08 8.02 16.26
N GLN A 145 10.18 8.10 15.51
CA GLN A 145 11.20 9.15 15.70
C GLN A 145 10.72 10.53 15.29
N GLN A 146 9.96 10.63 14.21
CA GLN A 146 9.61 11.90 13.59
C GLN A 146 8.20 12.39 13.97
N GLY A 147 7.37 11.52 14.56
CA GLY A 147 5.99 11.85 14.92
C GLY A 147 5.10 12.17 13.71
N TYR A 148 5.51 11.75 12.50
CA TYR A 148 4.72 11.90 11.29
C TYR A 148 3.87 10.66 11.04
N ILE A 149 2.70 10.88 10.45
CA ILE A 149 1.89 9.79 9.90
C ILE A 149 2.35 9.59 8.46
N LEU A 150 2.95 8.43 8.14
CA LEU A 150 3.33 8.14 6.77
C LEU A 150 2.09 7.99 5.89
N THR A 151 2.27 8.22 4.59
CA THR A 151 1.22 7.89 3.62
C THR A 151 0.98 6.37 3.67
N PRO A 152 -0.27 5.91 3.77
CA PRO A 152 -0.58 4.48 3.79
C PRO A 152 0.09 3.76 2.62
N PHE A 153 0.80 2.68 2.92
CA PHE A 153 1.54 1.89 1.95
C PHE A 153 1.01 0.45 1.89
N GLU A 154 1.38 -0.26 0.84
CA GLU A 154 0.95 -1.64 0.66
C GLU A 154 1.71 -2.60 1.60
N LYS A 155 0.97 -3.28 2.48
CA LYS A 155 1.53 -4.24 3.45
C LYS A 155 1.65 -5.66 2.88
N ASN A 156 1.10 -5.92 1.69
CA ASN A 156 1.23 -7.22 1.01
C ASN A 156 2.54 -7.34 0.21
N LEU A 157 3.39 -8.30 0.59
CA LEU A 157 4.63 -8.61 -0.12
C LEU A 157 4.41 -8.98 -1.60
N ASP A 158 3.30 -9.65 -1.93
CA ASP A 158 3.05 -10.09 -3.31
C ASP A 158 2.87 -8.91 -4.28
N PHE A 159 2.38 -7.77 -3.79
CA PHE A 159 2.32 -6.55 -4.58
C PHE A 159 3.73 -6.02 -4.91
N TRP A 160 4.62 -6.01 -3.91
CA TRP A 160 6.01 -5.61 -4.11
C TRP A 160 6.76 -6.58 -5.04
N ARG A 161 6.46 -7.89 -4.97
CA ARG A 161 6.97 -8.87 -5.94
C ARG A 161 6.52 -8.57 -7.37
N GLN A 162 5.31 -8.06 -7.58
CA GLN A 162 4.87 -7.62 -8.91
C GLN A 162 5.69 -6.43 -9.40
N LEU A 163 5.92 -5.43 -8.54
CA LEU A 163 6.77 -4.30 -8.87
C LEU A 163 8.18 -4.77 -9.26
N TRP A 164 8.80 -5.62 -8.44
CA TRP A 164 10.14 -6.14 -8.72
C TRP A 164 10.22 -6.85 -10.06
N ARG A 165 9.28 -7.77 -10.35
CA ARG A 165 9.22 -8.47 -11.64
C ARG A 165 9.00 -7.52 -12.81
N THR A 166 8.23 -6.46 -12.61
CA THR A 166 7.92 -5.47 -13.65
C THR A 166 9.16 -4.64 -13.99
N VAL A 167 9.88 -4.14 -12.98
CA VAL A 167 11.12 -3.37 -13.15
C VAL A 167 12.21 -4.23 -13.80
N GLU A 168 12.36 -5.48 -13.37
CA GLU A 168 13.37 -6.37 -13.92
C GLU A 168 13.14 -6.71 -15.40
N ARG A 169 11.89 -6.99 -15.78
CA ARG A 169 11.55 -7.51 -17.11
C ARG A 169 11.31 -6.43 -18.16
N SER A 170 10.94 -5.22 -17.75
CA SER A 170 10.59 -4.14 -18.69
C SER A 170 11.83 -3.34 -19.07
N ASP A 171 11.92 -2.92 -20.34
CA ASP A 171 12.95 -1.98 -20.78
C ASP A 171 12.52 -0.51 -20.55
N VAL A 172 11.21 -0.25 -20.47
CA VAL A 172 10.64 1.08 -20.18
C VAL A 172 9.59 0.99 -19.08
N ILE A 173 9.66 1.89 -18.09
CA ILE A 173 8.70 2.02 -16.99
C ILE A 173 8.02 3.38 -17.11
N PHE A 174 6.68 3.40 -17.02
CA PHE A 174 5.89 4.62 -17.01
C PHE A 174 5.37 4.92 -15.60
N GLN A 175 5.63 6.12 -15.11
CA GLN A 175 5.02 6.66 -13.89
C GLN A 175 3.85 7.55 -14.27
N ILE A 176 2.64 7.08 -13.99
CA ILE A 176 1.41 7.79 -14.35
C ILE A 176 1.04 8.72 -13.20
N LEU A 177 1.10 10.03 -13.44
CA LEU A 177 0.82 11.08 -12.45
C LEU A 177 -0.54 11.74 -12.72
N ASP A 178 -1.26 12.13 -11.68
CA ASP A 178 -2.45 12.99 -11.84
C ASP A 178 -2.00 14.45 -12.03
N ALA A 179 -2.41 15.09 -13.14
CA ALA A 179 -1.93 16.43 -13.50
C ALA A 179 -2.27 17.54 -12.50
N ARG A 180 -3.24 17.29 -11.60
CA ARG A 180 -3.65 18.26 -10.58
C ARG A 180 -2.65 18.40 -9.44
N ASP A 181 -1.90 17.34 -9.13
CA ASP A 181 -0.86 17.35 -8.09
C ASP A 181 0.23 16.33 -8.44
N PRO A 182 1.02 16.57 -9.50
CA PRO A 182 1.95 15.56 -10.01
C PRO A 182 3.08 15.26 -9.05
N LEU A 183 3.51 16.24 -8.24
CA LEU A 183 4.59 16.06 -7.26
C LEU A 183 4.22 15.05 -6.18
N PHE A 184 2.96 15.06 -5.72
CA PHE A 184 2.48 14.10 -4.73
C PHE A 184 2.51 12.65 -5.24
N TYR A 185 2.20 12.44 -6.53
CA TYR A 185 2.17 11.12 -7.14
C TYR A 185 3.52 10.66 -7.70
N TYR A 186 4.50 11.57 -7.78
CA TYR A 186 5.81 11.26 -8.34
C TYR A 186 6.67 10.53 -7.32
N CYS A 187 7.28 9.41 -7.73
CA CYS A 187 8.18 8.63 -6.90
C CYS A 187 9.60 8.71 -7.48
N GLY A 188 10.39 9.67 -7.00
CA GLY A 188 11.78 9.82 -7.43
C GLY A 188 12.64 8.58 -7.11
N ASP A 189 12.34 7.87 -6.03
CA ASP A 189 13.06 6.65 -5.65
C ASP A 189 12.77 5.48 -6.61
N LEU A 190 11.61 5.44 -7.27
CA LEU A 190 11.34 4.45 -8.32
C LEU A 190 12.23 4.68 -9.54
N THR A 191 12.49 5.94 -9.92
CA THR A 191 13.45 6.26 -11.00
C THR A 191 14.85 5.75 -10.65
N LYS A 192 15.33 6.02 -9.43
CA LYS A 192 16.62 5.50 -8.93
C LYS A 192 16.65 3.97 -8.96
N TYR A 193 15.57 3.30 -8.55
CA TYR A 193 15.51 1.84 -8.58
C TYR A 193 15.66 1.28 -10.00
N VAL A 194 15.01 1.91 -10.98
CA VAL A 194 15.12 1.49 -12.39
C VAL A 194 16.57 1.61 -12.88
N GLU A 195 17.28 2.68 -12.49
CA GLU A 195 18.70 2.88 -12.81
C GLU A 195 19.61 1.83 -12.14
N GLU A 196 19.40 1.57 -10.85
CA GLU A 196 20.13 0.53 -10.10
C GLU A 196 19.98 -0.85 -10.78
N VAL A 197 18.76 -1.20 -11.20
CA VAL A 197 18.50 -2.46 -11.91
C VAL A 197 19.09 -2.45 -13.32
N ALA A 198 19.08 -1.31 -14.01
CA ALA A 198 19.70 -1.14 -15.32
C ALA A 198 21.22 -1.42 -15.24
N GLU A 199 21.89 -0.82 -14.27
CA GLU A 199 23.32 -1.04 -14.00
C GLU A 199 23.61 -2.49 -13.63
N ALA A 200 22.84 -3.07 -12.69
CA ALA A 200 23.02 -4.46 -12.27
C ALA A 200 22.84 -5.48 -13.41
N GLN A 201 21.96 -5.18 -14.38
CA GLN A 201 21.73 -6.03 -15.55
C GLN A 201 22.65 -5.71 -16.73
N GLY A 202 23.39 -4.60 -16.70
CA GLY A 202 24.15 -4.09 -17.83
C GLY A 202 23.27 -3.76 -19.04
N ARG A 203 22.03 -3.30 -18.82
CA ARG A 203 21.04 -2.99 -19.86
C ARG A 203 20.59 -1.54 -19.74
N SER A 204 20.26 -0.92 -20.87
CA SER A 204 19.58 0.37 -20.84
C SER A 204 18.12 0.16 -20.45
N LYS A 205 17.64 0.93 -19.47
CA LYS A 205 16.23 1.04 -19.10
C LYS A 205 15.85 2.52 -19.02
N HIS A 206 14.58 2.83 -19.30
CA HIS A 206 14.07 4.20 -19.25
C HIS A 206 12.90 4.33 -18.27
N SER A 207 12.92 5.37 -17.45
CA SER A 207 11.79 5.81 -16.61
C SER A 207 11.14 7.02 -17.29
N VAL A 208 9.84 6.96 -17.54
CA VAL A 208 9.08 8.00 -18.24
C VAL A 208 7.92 8.46 -17.37
N VAL A 209 7.77 9.77 -17.19
CA VAL A 209 6.64 10.37 -16.50
C VAL A 209 5.51 10.64 -17.49
N LEU A 210 4.29 10.17 -17.17
CA LEU A 210 3.09 10.37 -17.96
C LEU A 210 2.03 11.13 -17.15
N MET A 211 1.68 12.35 -17.57
CA MET A 211 0.62 13.12 -16.95
C MET A 211 -0.78 12.67 -17.42
N ASN A 212 -1.54 12.07 -16.53
CA ASN A 212 -2.95 11.72 -16.70
C ASN A 212 -3.88 12.85 -16.24
N LYS A 213 -5.13 12.84 -16.70
CA LYS A 213 -6.16 13.83 -16.34
C LYS A 213 -5.77 15.27 -16.64
N SER A 214 -5.01 15.46 -17.72
CA SER A 214 -4.49 16.76 -18.13
C SER A 214 -5.59 17.72 -18.59
N ASP A 215 -6.78 17.21 -18.92
CA ASP A 215 -7.97 17.99 -19.24
C ASP A 215 -8.51 18.81 -18.04
N PHE A 216 -8.22 18.39 -16.81
CA PHE A 216 -8.60 19.12 -15.60
C PHE A 216 -7.70 20.32 -15.29
N VAL A 217 -6.64 20.53 -16.08
CA VAL A 217 -5.62 21.53 -15.82
C VAL A 217 -5.48 22.44 -17.05
N PRO A 218 -5.53 23.78 -16.88
CA PRO A 218 -5.28 24.74 -17.96
C PRO A 218 -3.97 24.46 -18.71
N LYS A 219 -3.90 24.88 -19.98
CA LYS A 219 -2.74 24.60 -20.84
C LYS A 219 -1.45 25.20 -20.26
N GLU A 220 -1.56 26.39 -19.69
CA GLU A 220 -0.46 27.16 -19.11
C GLU A 220 0.22 26.37 -18.00
N ILE A 221 -0.56 25.82 -17.07
CA ILE A 221 -0.05 24.99 -15.96
C ILE A 221 0.53 23.67 -16.47
N ARG A 222 -0.04 23.08 -17.53
CA ARG A 222 0.54 21.87 -18.15
C ARG A 222 1.90 22.13 -18.80
N ASP A 223 2.07 23.30 -19.42
CA ASP A 223 3.34 23.70 -20.00
C ASP A 223 4.37 24.00 -18.89
N GLU A 224 3.95 24.57 -17.76
CA GLU A 224 4.80 24.70 -16.56
C GLU A 224 5.22 23.35 -15.99
N TRP A 225 4.29 22.39 -15.85
CA TRP A 225 4.64 21.04 -15.41
C TRP A 225 5.60 20.34 -16.36
N ARG A 226 5.37 20.46 -17.67
CA ARG A 226 6.31 19.91 -18.67
C ARG A 226 7.71 20.47 -18.44
N LYS A 227 7.84 21.79 -18.35
CA LYS A 227 9.11 22.46 -18.14
C LYS A 227 9.78 22.01 -16.84
N TYR A 228 9.02 21.91 -15.75
CA TYR A 228 9.55 21.43 -14.46
C TYR A 228 10.14 20.01 -14.57
N PHE A 229 9.40 19.07 -15.15
CA PHE A 229 9.86 17.67 -15.27
C PHE A 229 10.96 17.48 -16.33
N GLU A 230 11.11 18.39 -17.31
CA GLU A 230 12.23 18.39 -18.28
C GLU A 230 13.52 19.02 -17.71
N GLU A 231 13.41 19.92 -16.72
CA GLU A 231 14.57 20.56 -16.09
C GLU A 231 15.15 19.73 -14.94
N GLU A 232 14.31 19.03 -14.17
CA GLU A 232 14.72 18.25 -12.99
C GLU A 232 15.13 16.79 -13.30
N HIS A 233 14.72 16.22 -14.45
CA HIS A 233 14.89 14.80 -14.80
C HIS A 233 15.18 14.58 -16.29
#